data_AF-A0A7G7MIT6-F1
#
_entry.id   AF-A0A7G7MIT6-F1
#
_cell.length_a   1.000
_cell.length_b   1.000
_cell.length_c   1.000
_cell.angle_alpha   90.00
_cell.angle_beta   90.00
_cell.angle_gamma   90.00
#
_symmetry.space_group_name_H-M   'P 1'
#
loop_
_entity.id
_entity.type
_entity.pdbx_description
1 polymer ?
#
loop_
_entity_poly.entity_id
_entity_poly.type
_entity_poly.pdbx_seq_one_letter_code
_entity_poly.pdbx_strand_id
1 'polypeptide(L)'
;MSTSTSAVRGRLGLPLAVLALASVVLLYLNRSAAWGWVAVGLLLAGTALVVLRLRRPALRLIAWGVCTVLLAVTALGSHPDPEHRPAAGEGATPGGVVRTTYGPVSGLRTADGAVEVFAGVPYARPPVDDLRWRPPVPPQPWTEVREATEFADVPVQPSSSFALRAVQQTVDVPLAEVFVNPYPTGEDSLYLNVWRPTRPESAALPVIVTVPGGGFATGSGELPVLDGEPLARRGDVVTVTVNYRLGVFGFLAHPELDAESRYASSGNYGLLDQVAALRWVRDNIAAFGGDPQRITVAGESAGGESVCLLSTMPATEGLFHRVIGGSGGCLGTAGDTAAGDQVDTREVARRAGQELSSRLGGASVAELRAMPAERVFAASRELAGHWRPSIDGHALRRAAAEVIAAGEQHDVPILVGSNADEASLARAAPPDTDPAVYRADVERRFGTDAEEYLRLYPGGSDAEVLDSILRADADRVVHRAMHLWAREHTSTGTADAYVYFFTRVPPDPALQEFGAYHGAELMYAYGTLGAAGDADYTAADLRLSARMTDHWVRFAATGDPNGPGLPRWPSVAESPDQVMGLGERSGMRPRPRADAVDFWLRHAGPIA
;
A
#
# COMPACT_ATOMS: atom_id res chain seq x y z
N MET A 1 -33.39 65.93 7.71
CA MET A 1 -34.00 64.64 7.34
C MET A 1 -33.15 64.06 6.21
N SER A 2 -32.12 63.25 6.52
CA SER A 2 -32.18 61.79 6.75
C SER A 2 -32.36 60.94 5.48
N THR A 3 -31.47 61.08 4.49
CA THR A 3 -31.36 60.14 3.36
C THR A 3 -29.94 60.16 2.76
N SER A 4 -28.97 59.48 3.39
CA SER A 4 -27.68 59.16 2.72
C SER A 4 -26.84 58.06 3.41
N THR A 5 -27.20 57.61 4.60
CA THR A 5 -26.46 56.54 5.30
C THR A 5 -26.83 55.11 4.86
N SER A 6 -27.94 54.89 4.15
CA SER A 6 -28.33 53.53 3.70
C SER A 6 -27.59 53.06 2.45
N ALA A 7 -27.22 53.97 1.52
CA ALA A 7 -26.56 53.59 0.26
C ALA A 7 -25.09 53.17 0.44
N VAL A 8 -24.39 53.69 1.46
CA VAL A 8 -23.00 53.30 1.77
C VAL A 8 -22.93 51.97 2.53
N ARG A 9 -23.95 51.64 3.35
CA ARG A 9 -24.05 50.33 4.03
C ARG A 9 -24.27 49.18 3.04
N GLY A 10 -25.02 49.41 1.95
CA GLY A 10 -25.24 48.40 0.91
C GLY A 10 -24.01 48.03 0.07
N ARG A 11 -23.03 48.93 -0.08
CA ARG A 11 -21.83 48.68 -0.91
C ARG A 11 -20.70 47.90 -0.21
N LEU A 12 -20.73 47.82 1.12
CA LEU A 12 -19.73 47.08 1.92
C LEU A 12 -20.24 45.70 2.38
N GLY A 13 -21.55 45.53 2.51
CA GLY A 13 -22.16 44.27 2.95
C GLY A 13 -22.01 43.14 1.93
N LEU A 14 -22.10 43.44 0.63
CA LEU A 14 -22.01 42.41 -0.41
C LEU A 14 -20.59 41.78 -0.49
N PRO A 15 -19.48 42.54 -0.54
CA PRO A 15 -18.14 41.95 -0.50
C PRO A 15 -17.87 41.13 0.77
N LEU A 16 -18.32 41.61 1.93
CA LEU A 16 -18.16 40.89 3.20
C LEU A 16 -18.96 39.59 3.21
N ALA A 17 -20.19 39.61 2.70
CA ALA A 17 -21.04 38.43 2.60
C ALA A 17 -20.47 37.39 1.63
N VAL A 18 -19.95 37.83 0.48
CA VAL A 18 -19.26 36.94 -0.48
C VAL A 18 -18.01 36.33 0.17
N LEU A 19 -17.21 37.13 0.86
CA LEU A 19 -16.00 36.64 1.52
C LEU A 19 -16.31 35.69 2.68
N ALA A 20 -17.35 35.99 3.47
CA ALA A 20 -17.83 35.11 4.53
C ALA A 20 -18.32 33.78 3.97
N LEU A 21 -19.14 33.80 2.91
CA LEU A 21 -19.62 32.60 2.24
C LEU A 21 -18.46 31.77 1.68
N ALA A 22 -17.52 32.40 0.98
CA ALA A 22 -16.33 31.73 0.45
C ALA A 22 -15.49 31.09 1.58
N SER A 23 -15.30 31.80 2.70
CA SER A 23 -14.53 31.28 3.83
C SER A 23 -15.24 30.10 4.52
N VAL A 24 -16.57 30.15 4.66
CA VAL A 24 -17.37 29.03 5.19
C VAL A 24 -17.29 27.81 4.28
N VAL A 25 -17.39 28.00 2.96
CA VAL A 25 -17.24 26.92 1.99
C VAL A 25 -15.83 26.32 2.06
N LEU A 26 -14.79 27.14 2.11
CA LEU A 26 -13.41 26.66 2.24
C LEU A 26 -13.18 25.87 3.53
N LEU A 27 -13.66 26.38 4.67
CA LEU A 27 -13.54 25.69 5.96
C LEU A 27 -14.28 24.35 5.95
N TYR A 28 -15.49 24.31 5.38
CA TYR A 28 -16.27 23.08 5.23
C TYR A 28 -15.54 22.06 4.34
N LEU A 29 -15.10 22.47 3.14
CA LEU A 29 -14.37 21.60 2.20
C LEU A 29 -13.03 21.12 2.77
N ASN A 30 -12.38 21.91 3.62
CA ASN A 30 -11.13 21.54 4.28
C ASN A 30 -11.36 20.81 5.62
N ARG A 31 -12.60 20.41 5.94
CA ARG A 31 -12.98 19.79 7.24
C ARG A 31 -12.40 20.51 8.46
N SER A 32 -12.33 21.83 8.41
CA SER A 32 -11.45 22.57 9.31
C SER A 32 -11.77 22.35 10.79
N ALA A 33 -10.72 22.24 11.60
CA ALA A 33 -10.81 22.11 13.05
C ALA A 33 -11.57 23.30 13.66
N ALA A 34 -12.13 23.10 14.85
CA ALA A 34 -12.97 24.11 15.53
C ALA A 34 -12.27 25.48 15.68
N TRP A 35 -10.95 25.50 15.90
CA TRP A 35 -10.17 26.73 15.99
C TRP A 35 -10.13 27.52 14.66
N GLY A 36 -10.16 26.83 13.51
CA GLY A 36 -10.17 27.44 12.18
C GLY A 36 -11.43 28.26 11.95
N TRP A 37 -12.58 27.71 12.33
CA TRP A 37 -13.87 28.40 12.32
C TRP A 37 -13.85 29.67 13.19
N VAL A 38 -13.29 29.58 14.39
CA VAL A 38 -13.15 30.73 15.30
C VAL A 38 -12.21 31.79 14.71
N ALA A 39 -11.04 31.38 14.20
CA ALA A 39 -10.05 32.30 13.63
C ALA A 39 -10.58 33.05 12.40
N VAL A 40 -11.26 32.35 11.48
CA VAL A 40 -11.93 32.97 10.33
C VAL A 40 -13.03 33.94 10.78
N GLY A 41 -13.83 33.58 11.79
CA GLY A 41 -14.84 34.48 12.35
C GLY A 41 -14.24 35.78 12.90
N LEU A 42 -13.13 35.69 13.63
CA LEU A 42 -12.39 36.84 14.15
C LEU A 42 -11.77 37.68 13.02
N LEU A 43 -11.21 37.04 12.00
CA LEU A 43 -10.66 37.71 10.81
C LEU A 43 -11.73 38.44 10.02
N LEU A 44 -12.92 37.86 9.83
CA LEU A 44 -14.06 38.51 9.16
C LEU A 44 -14.55 39.73 9.95
N ALA A 45 -14.66 39.62 11.28
CA ALA A 45 -15.02 40.73 12.16
C ALA A 45 -13.97 41.87 12.13
N GLY A 46 -12.69 41.51 12.18
CA GLY A 46 -11.56 42.44 12.05
C GLY A 46 -11.54 43.15 10.68
N THR A 47 -11.79 42.40 9.60
CA THR A 47 -11.88 42.91 8.24
C THR A 47 -12.98 43.96 8.12
N ALA A 48 -14.18 43.66 8.64
CA ALA A 48 -15.29 44.61 8.65
C ALA A 48 -14.91 45.90 9.40
N LEU A 49 -14.27 45.79 10.57
CA LEU A 49 -13.86 46.94 11.38
C LEU A 49 -12.80 47.81 10.67
N VAL A 50 -11.78 47.20 10.06
CA VAL A 50 -10.69 47.90 9.37
C VAL A 50 -11.21 48.61 8.13
N VAL A 51 -11.97 47.91 7.28
CA VAL A 51 -12.50 48.46 6.03
C VAL A 51 -13.48 49.62 6.29
N LEU A 52 -14.30 49.54 7.35
CA LEU A 52 -15.20 50.62 7.78
C LEU A 52 -14.45 51.89 8.22
N ARG A 53 -13.25 51.76 8.78
CA ARG A 53 -12.45 52.89 9.28
C ARG A 53 -11.61 53.58 8.19
N LEU A 54 -11.23 52.86 7.13
CA LEU A 54 -10.44 53.41 6.04
C LEU A 54 -11.28 54.38 5.20
N ARG A 55 -10.77 55.59 4.94
CA ARG A 55 -11.46 56.60 4.10
C ARG A 55 -11.01 56.61 2.64
N ARG A 56 -9.79 56.14 2.35
CA ARG A 56 -9.24 56.10 0.99
C ARG A 56 -9.62 54.79 0.27
N PRO A 57 -10.14 54.84 -0.96
CA PRO A 57 -10.60 53.64 -1.68
C PRO A 57 -9.45 52.66 -1.96
N ALA A 58 -8.26 53.17 -2.31
CA ALA A 58 -7.08 52.32 -2.53
C ALA A 58 -6.69 51.50 -1.28
N LEU A 59 -6.74 52.11 -0.09
CA LEU A 59 -6.44 51.39 1.16
C LEU A 59 -7.51 50.35 1.50
N ARG A 60 -8.78 50.60 1.17
CA ARG A 60 -9.85 49.61 1.32
C ARG A 60 -9.63 48.40 0.42
N LEU A 61 -9.21 48.62 -0.83
CA LEU A 61 -8.90 47.54 -1.77
C LEU A 61 -7.71 46.70 -1.28
N ILE A 62 -6.65 47.34 -0.78
CA ILE A 62 -5.51 46.63 -0.18
C ILE A 62 -5.95 45.83 1.05
N ALA A 63 -6.75 46.43 1.94
CA ALA A 63 -7.27 45.75 3.12
C ALA A 63 -8.12 44.52 2.74
N TRP A 64 -9.01 44.65 1.75
CA TRP A 64 -9.75 43.50 1.23
C TRP A 64 -8.83 42.42 0.68
N GLY A 65 -7.81 42.78 -0.11
CA GLY A 65 -6.84 41.81 -0.64
C GLY A 65 -6.10 41.05 0.46
N VAL A 66 -5.54 41.78 1.44
CA VAL A 66 -4.83 41.17 2.59
C VAL A 66 -5.75 40.28 3.41
N CYS A 67 -6.96 40.74 3.72
CA CYS A 67 -7.93 39.97 4.49
C CYS A 67 -8.39 38.71 3.75
N THR A 68 -8.62 38.79 2.44
CA THR A 68 -8.94 37.61 1.63
C THR A 68 -7.81 36.58 1.63
N VAL A 69 -6.55 37.04 1.51
CA VAL A 69 -5.39 36.14 1.60
C VAL A 69 -5.29 35.50 2.98
N LEU A 70 -5.42 36.29 4.06
CA LEU A 70 -5.37 35.77 5.42
C LEU A 70 -6.49 34.76 5.68
N LEU A 71 -7.72 35.04 5.25
CA LEU A 71 -8.85 34.12 5.38
C LEU A 71 -8.63 32.83 4.59
N ALA A 72 -8.14 32.92 3.36
CA ALA A 72 -7.81 31.74 2.55
C ALA A 72 -6.69 30.91 3.20
N VAL A 73 -5.60 31.55 3.65
CA VAL A 73 -4.49 30.88 4.32
C VAL A 73 -4.94 30.24 5.64
N THR A 74 -5.74 30.93 6.45
CA THR A 74 -6.30 30.36 7.69
C THR A 74 -7.23 29.20 7.38
N ALA A 75 -8.16 29.35 6.44
CA ALA A 75 -9.12 28.30 6.10
C ALA A 75 -8.44 27.06 5.50
N LEU A 76 -7.41 27.22 4.68
CA LEU A 76 -6.61 26.12 4.11
C LEU A 76 -5.65 25.51 5.14
N GLY A 77 -5.10 26.33 6.04
CA GLY A 77 -4.18 25.91 7.09
C GLY A 77 -4.87 25.33 8.33
N SER A 78 -6.20 25.42 8.45
CA SER A 78 -6.95 24.91 9.59
C SER A 78 -7.51 23.50 9.40
N HIS A 79 -6.92 22.71 8.50
CA HIS A 79 -7.24 21.29 8.40
C HIS A 79 -6.91 20.58 9.74
N PRO A 80 -7.73 19.63 10.22
CA PRO A 80 -7.40 18.85 11.40
C PRO A 80 -6.08 18.12 11.18
N ASP A 81 -5.24 18.07 12.21
CA ASP A 81 -4.03 17.26 12.12
C ASP A 81 -4.44 15.79 11.96
N PRO A 82 -3.75 15.01 11.11
CA PRO A 82 -3.94 13.56 11.07
C PRO A 82 -3.78 12.98 12.47
N GLU A 83 -4.66 12.05 12.84
CA GLU A 83 -4.61 11.36 14.14
C GLU A 83 -4.17 9.92 13.94
N HIS A 84 -3.40 9.40 14.90
CA HIS A 84 -3.08 7.98 14.96
C HIS A 84 -4.34 7.15 15.12
N ARG A 85 -4.38 6.03 14.40
CA ARG A 85 -5.48 5.08 14.57
C ARG A 85 -5.36 4.41 15.94
N PRO A 86 -6.46 4.26 16.71
CA PRO A 86 -6.44 3.47 17.94
C PRO A 86 -6.32 1.97 17.62
N ALA A 87 -5.63 1.20 18.47
CA ALA A 87 -5.40 -0.25 18.25
C ALA A 87 -6.68 -1.09 18.31
N ALA A 88 -7.72 -0.60 18.98
CA ALA A 88 -9.00 -1.27 19.12
C ALA A 88 -10.14 -0.25 19.17
N GLY A 89 -11.36 -0.69 18.84
CA GLY A 89 -12.55 0.14 18.86
C GLY A 89 -13.00 0.56 20.27
N GLU A 90 -14.08 1.34 20.33
CA GLU A 90 -14.68 1.78 21.59
C GLU A 90 -15.00 0.61 22.54
N GLY A 91 -14.81 0.83 23.84
CA GLY A 91 -15.05 -0.19 24.87
C GLY A 91 -13.92 -1.20 25.04
N ALA A 92 -12.80 -1.05 24.32
CA ALA A 92 -11.58 -1.81 24.58
C ALA A 92 -11.07 -1.62 26.02
N THR A 93 -10.45 -2.66 26.57
CA THR A 93 -9.91 -2.68 27.94
C THR A 93 -8.41 -2.93 27.92
N PRO A 94 -7.66 -2.60 28.99
CA PRO A 94 -6.24 -2.91 29.04
C PRO A 94 -5.97 -4.42 28.88
N GLY A 95 -5.06 -4.77 27.97
CA GLY A 95 -4.61 -6.13 27.73
C GLY A 95 -3.50 -6.57 28.70
N GLY A 96 -3.02 -7.80 28.52
CA GLY A 96 -1.87 -8.33 29.27
C GLY A 96 -0.53 -7.69 28.86
N VAL A 97 0.44 -7.74 29.77
CA VAL A 97 1.83 -7.39 29.46
C VAL A 97 2.55 -8.60 28.86
N VAL A 98 3.19 -8.41 27.71
CA VAL A 98 4.00 -9.41 27.01
C VAL A 98 5.47 -8.98 27.06
N ARG A 99 6.37 -9.89 27.42
CA ARG A 99 7.81 -9.61 27.43
C ARG A 99 8.43 -10.00 26.09
N THR A 100 8.96 -9.01 25.37
CA THR A 100 9.78 -9.23 24.18
C THR A 100 11.26 -9.30 24.58
N THR A 101 12.11 -9.64 23.62
CA THR A 101 13.58 -9.58 23.72
C THR A 101 14.10 -8.17 24.00
N TYR A 102 13.36 -7.13 23.61
CA TYR A 102 13.74 -5.73 23.82
C TYR A 102 13.12 -5.12 25.08
N GLY A 103 11.96 -5.62 25.54
CA GLY A 103 11.30 -5.12 26.74
C GLY A 103 9.83 -5.48 26.83
N PRO A 104 9.15 -5.14 27.95
CA PRO A 104 7.73 -5.41 28.12
C PRO A 104 6.85 -4.46 27.29
N VAL A 105 5.78 -4.99 26.70
CA VAL A 105 4.75 -4.25 25.96
C VAL A 105 3.36 -4.59 26.47
N SER A 106 2.43 -3.63 26.49
CA SER A 106 1.02 -3.86 26.81
C SER A 106 0.12 -3.37 25.69
N GLY A 107 -0.85 -4.21 25.31
CA GLY A 107 -1.82 -3.89 24.27
C GLY A 107 -3.21 -3.56 24.83
N LEU A 108 -4.19 -3.52 23.95
CA LEU A 108 -5.61 -3.45 24.28
C LEU A 108 -6.28 -4.80 24.04
N ARG A 109 -7.39 -5.04 24.72
CA ARG A 109 -8.30 -6.15 24.48
C ARG A 109 -9.60 -5.61 23.92
N THR A 110 -10.12 -6.24 22.87
CA THR A 110 -11.40 -5.88 22.24
C THR A 110 -12.54 -5.85 23.27
N ALA A 111 -13.60 -5.08 22.99
CA ALA A 111 -14.70 -4.88 23.93
C ALA A 111 -15.37 -6.19 24.40
N ASP A 112 -15.42 -7.20 23.53
CA ASP A 112 -15.95 -8.53 23.83
C ASP A 112 -14.93 -9.50 24.45
N GLY A 113 -13.68 -9.06 24.59
CA GLY A 113 -12.60 -9.82 25.21
C GLY A 113 -11.94 -10.87 24.31
N ALA A 114 -12.31 -10.97 23.03
CA ALA A 114 -11.91 -12.09 22.17
C ALA A 114 -10.47 -11.97 21.63
N VAL A 115 -10.00 -10.76 21.35
CA VAL A 115 -8.69 -10.51 20.74
C VAL A 115 -7.92 -9.48 21.58
N GLU A 116 -6.61 -9.68 21.68
CA GLU A 116 -5.67 -8.67 22.16
C GLU A 116 -4.86 -8.11 20.99
N VAL A 117 -4.73 -6.78 20.96
CA VAL A 117 -4.05 -6.00 19.92
C VAL A 117 -2.90 -5.22 20.53
N PHE A 118 -1.72 -5.33 19.93
CA PHE A 118 -0.51 -4.60 20.28
C PHE A 118 -0.09 -3.80 19.04
N ALA A 119 -0.50 -2.55 18.94
CA ALA A 119 -0.18 -1.67 17.81
C ALA A 119 1.04 -0.79 18.12
N GLY A 120 1.86 -0.50 17.10
CA GLY A 120 3.00 0.41 17.27
C GLY A 120 4.17 -0.20 18.06
N VAL A 121 4.43 -1.50 17.91
CA VAL A 121 5.59 -2.16 18.54
C VAL A 121 6.84 -1.95 17.67
N PRO A 122 7.93 -1.33 18.18
CA PRO A 122 9.11 -1.06 17.36
C PRO A 122 9.86 -2.36 17.07
N TYR A 123 10.19 -2.60 15.80
CA TYR A 123 11.09 -3.68 15.41
C TYR A 123 12.47 -3.19 14.99
N ALA A 124 12.64 -1.88 14.81
CA ALA A 124 13.92 -1.22 14.57
C ALA A 124 13.94 0.18 15.20
N ARG A 125 15.13 0.78 15.27
CA ARG A 125 15.31 2.20 15.63
C ARG A 125 14.78 3.11 14.51
N PRO A 126 14.30 4.31 14.86
CA PRO A 126 13.89 5.30 13.88
C PRO A 126 15.01 5.57 12.85
N PRO A 127 14.77 5.43 11.54
CA PRO A 127 15.77 5.65 10.48
C PRO A 127 15.95 7.13 10.15
N VAL A 128 16.11 7.96 11.18
CA VAL A 128 16.30 9.43 11.08
C VAL A 128 17.76 9.81 11.22
N ASP A 129 18.08 11.06 10.90
CA ASP A 129 19.44 11.62 11.01
C ASP A 129 20.48 10.72 10.31
N ASP A 130 21.51 10.30 11.03
CA ASP A 130 22.56 9.42 10.52
C ASP A 130 22.03 8.03 10.10
N LEU A 131 20.88 7.58 10.60
CA LEU A 131 20.26 6.31 10.24
C LEU A 131 19.43 6.40 8.95
N ARG A 132 19.16 7.61 8.43
CA ARG A 132 18.52 7.78 7.12
C ARG A 132 19.40 7.14 6.05
N TRP A 133 18.78 6.30 5.22
CA TRP A 133 19.46 5.44 4.22
C TRP A 133 20.57 4.57 4.80
N ARG A 134 20.28 3.92 5.93
CA ARG A 134 21.06 2.79 6.44
C ARG A 134 20.18 1.55 6.61
N PRO A 135 20.78 0.34 6.63
CA PRO A 135 20.06 -0.86 7.08
C PRO A 135 19.42 -0.64 8.46
N PRO A 136 18.25 -1.24 8.73
CA PRO A 136 17.57 -1.10 10.01
C PRO A 136 18.46 -1.59 11.16
N VAL A 137 18.45 -0.83 12.25
CA VAL A 137 19.19 -1.16 13.48
C VAL A 137 18.19 -1.65 14.53
N PRO A 138 18.46 -2.75 15.26
CA PRO A 138 17.57 -3.23 16.31
C PRO A 138 17.19 -2.15 17.34
N PRO A 139 15.98 -2.20 17.93
CA PRO A 139 15.54 -1.26 18.95
C PRO A 139 16.50 -1.23 20.14
N GLN A 140 16.57 -0.08 20.82
CA GLN A 140 17.21 -0.02 22.13
C GLN A 140 16.33 -0.77 23.13
N PRO A 141 16.88 -1.72 23.92
CA PRO A 141 16.10 -2.39 24.95
C PRO A 141 15.56 -1.41 26.00
N TRP A 142 14.38 -1.70 26.53
CA TRP A 142 13.70 -0.90 27.56
C TRP A 142 13.24 -1.78 28.73
N THR A 143 13.12 -1.18 29.92
CA THR A 143 12.71 -1.89 31.15
C THR A 143 11.26 -1.65 31.54
N GLU A 144 10.75 -0.44 31.28
CA GLU A 144 9.38 -0.04 31.62
C GLU A 144 8.37 -0.59 30.62
N VAL A 145 7.12 -0.80 31.03
CA VAL A 145 6.08 -1.27 30.11
C VAL A 145 5.82 -0.18 29.06
N ARG A 146 6.00 -0.53 27.78
CA ARG A 146 5.64 0.33 26.66
C ARG A 146 4.19 0.06 26.25
N GLU A 147 3.38 1.10 26.18
CA GLU A 147 2.01 1.01 25.68
C GLU A 147 2.02 0.87 24.15
N ALA A 148 1.35 -0.17 23.66
CA ALA A 148 1.18 -0.52 22.26
C ALA A 148 -0.32 -0.46 21.92
N THR A 149 -0.93 0.70 22.18
CA THR A 149 -2.38 0.92 22.16
C THR A 149 -2.85 1.79 20.99
N GLU A 150 -1.91 2.31 20.20
CA GLU A 150 -2.15 3.15 19.03
C GLU A 150 -1.18 2.72 17.92
N PHE A 151 -1.64 2.80 16.68
CA PHE A 151 -0.79 2.59 15.52
C PHE A 151 0.25 3.72 15.40
N ALA A 152 1.40 3.43 14.80
CA ALA A 152 2.51 4.38 14.70
C ALA A 152 2.33 5.37 13.53
N ASP A 153 3.35 6.18 13.24
CA ASP A 153 3.36 6.92 11.98
C ASP A 153 3.47 5.95 10.80
N VAL A 154 2.71 6.22 9.73
CA VAL A 154 2.92 5.53 8.46
C VAL A 154 4.22 6.02 7.80
N PRO A 155 4.89 5.20 6.98
CA PRO A 155 6.11 5.63 6.30
C PRO A 155 5.86 6.85 5.40
N VAL A 156 6.87 7.72 5.26
CA VAL A 156 6.81 8.90 4.39
C VAL A 156 6.32 8.52 2.99
N GLN A 157 5.16 9.06 2.61
CA GLN A 157 4.45 8.79 1.36
C GLN A 157 3.55 9.98 0.99
N PRO A 158 2.98 10.05 -0.24
CA PRO A 158 2.04 11.10 -0.59
C PRO A 158 0.87 11.21 0.41
N SER A 159 0.59 12.42 0.88
CA SER A 159 -0.59 12.76 1.66
C SER A 159 -1.64 13.49 0.82
N SER A 160 -2.90 13.56 1.28
CA SER A 160 -3.96 14.24 0.54
C SER A 160 -3.71 15.74 0.38
N SER A 161 -3.79 16.22 -0.86
CA SER A 161 -3.87 17.66 -1.15
C SER A 161 -5.25 18.22 -0.78
N PHE A 162 -5.33 19.53 -0.49
CA PHE A 162 -6.62 20.21 -0.29
C PHE A 162 -7.60 19.97 -1.44
N ALA A 163 -7.13 19.98 -2.69
CA ALA A 163 -7.99 19.75 -3.85
C ALA A 163 -8.64 18.36 -3.81
N LEU A 164 -7.87 17.33 -3.45
CA LEU A 164 -8.37 15.96 -3.32
C LEU A 164 -9.38 15.85 -2.16
N ARG A 165 -9.08 16.46 -1.01
CA ARG A 165 -10.00 16.50 0.15
C ARG A 165 -11.31 17.24 -0.15
N ALA A 166 -11.22 18.37 -0.85
CA ALA A 166 -12.39 19.14 -1.23
C ALA A 166 -13.29 18.36 -2.21
N VAL A 167 -12.69 17.62 -3.16
CA VAL A 167 -13.45 16.73 -4.05
C VAL A 167 -14.11 15.60 -3.24
N GLN A 168 -13.37 14.93 -2.35
CA GLN A 168 -13.90 13.86 -1.47
C GLN A 168 -15.05 14.34 -0.55
N GLN A 169 -15.12 15.62 -0.22
CA GLN A 169 -16.24 16.19 0.54
C GLN A 169 -17.51 16.40 -0.28
N THR A 170 -17.39 16.43 -1.60
CA THR A 170 -18.49 16.79 -2.52
C THR A 170 -18.90 15.67 -3.44
N VAL A 171 -18.00 14.71 -3.67
CA VAL A 171 -18.16 13.55 -4.53
C VAL A 171 -17.55 12.36 -3.82
N ASP A 172 -18.24 11.23 -3.86
CA ASP A 172 -17.70 9.97 -3.38
C ASP A 172 -16.58 9.55 -4.34
N VAL A 173 -15.33 9.62 -3.88
CA VAL A 173 -14.16 9.29 -4.70
C VAL A 173 -13.85 7.82 -4.45
N PRO A 174 -14.00 6.96 -5.46
CA PRO A 174 -13.79 5.53 -5.28
C PRO A 174 -12.36 5.25 -4.79
N LEU A 175 -12.22 4.38 -3.79
CA LEU A 175 -10.93 4.00 -3.16
C LEU A 175 -10.14 5.17 -2.54
N ALA A 176 -10.80 6.29 -2.24
CA ALA A 176 -10.19 7.40 -1.51
C ALA A 176 -9.47 6.94 -0.23
N GLU A 177 -10.13 6.17 0.63
CA GLU A 177 -9.55 5.71 1.90
C GLU A 177 -8.43 4.67 1.72
N VAL A 178 -8.34 4.06 0.53
CA VAL A 178 -7.32 3.09 0.17
C VAL A 178 -6.10 3.76 -0.48
N PHE A 179 -6.30 4.80 -1.30
CA PHE A 179 -5.24 5.52 -2.01
C PHE A 179 -4.76 6.79 -1.31
N VAL A 180 -5.55 7.33 -0.40
CA VAL A 180 -5.23 8.52 0.39
C VAL A 180 -4.96 8.09 1.81
N ASN A 181 -3.69 8.16 2.20
CA ASN A 181 -3.32 7.96 3.60
C ASN A 181 -3.97 9.05 4.48
N PRO A 182 -4.85 8.69 5.43
CA PRO A 182 -5.46 9.64 6.36
C PRO A 182 -4.64 9.82 7.65
N TYR A 183 -3.57 9.05 7.84
CA TYR A 183 -2.82 8.96 9.10
C TYR A 183 -1.53 9.81 9.08
N PRO A 184 -0.95 10.15 10.24
CA PRO A 184 0.35 10.81 10.35
C PRO A 184 1.43 10.07 9.56
N THR A 185 2.23 10.81 8.77
CA THR A 185 3.37 10.26 8.02
C THR A 185 4.67 10.69 8.71
N GLY A 186 5.62 9.76 8.86
CA GLY A 186 6.90 10.04 9.49
C GLY A 186 8.03 9.13 9.01
N GLU A 187 9.27 9.54 9.26
CA GLU A 187 10.43 8.66 9.08
C GLU A 187 10.57 7.67 10.24
N ASP A 188 10.11 8.02 11.45
CA ASP A 188 9.97 7.08 12.56
C ASP A 188 8.75 6.19 12.36
N SER A 189 8.86 5.25 11.42
CA SER A 189 7.75 4.40 11.00
C SER A 189 8.07 2.90 11.04
N LEU A 190 9.19 2.47 11.63
CA LEU A 190 9.63 1.06 11.64
C LEU A 190 8.98 0.26 12.79
N TYR A 191 7.65 0.13 12.68
CA TYR A 191 6.78 -0.51 13.64
C TYR A 191 6.01 -1.69 13.04
N LEU A 192 5.59 -2.60 13.90
CA LEU A 192 4.67 -3.69 13.57
C LEU A 192 3.52 -3.74 14.57
N ASN A 193 2.45 -4.41 14.17
CA ASN A 193 1.24 -4.57 14.95
C ASN A 193 0.95 -6.06 15.10
N VAL A 194 0.50 -6.51 16.27
CA VAL A 194 0.22 -7.93 16.56
C VAL A 194 -1.19 -8.09 17.10
N TRP A 195 -1.98 -8.99 16.50
CA TRP A 195 -3.26 -9.44 17.07
C TRP A 195 -3.16 -10.91 17.44
N ARG A 196 -3.68 -11.24 18.63
CA ARG A 196 -3.77 -12.63 19.10
C ARG A 196 -5.14 -12.94 19.70
N PRO A 197 -5.65 -14.17 19.54
CA PRO A 197 -6.82 -14.62 20.30
C PRO A 197 -6.50 -14.72 21.80
N THR A 198 -7.48 -14.42 22.66
CA THR A 198 -7.31 -14.51 24.12
C THR A 198 -7.59 -15.91 24.69
N ARG A 199 -8.29 -16.76 23.93
CA ARG A 199 -8.65 -18.13 24.33
C ARG A 199 -8.40 -19.11 23.17
N PRO A 200 -7.15 -19.28 22.73
CA PRO A 200 -6.85 -20.20 21.65
C PRO A 200 -7.06 -21.66 22.06
N GLU A 201 -7.38 -22.53 21.10
CA GLU A 201 -7.45 -23.98 21.30
C GLU A 201 -6.05 -24.61 21.37
N SER A 202 -5.06 -24.00 20.71
CA SER A 202 -3.65 -24.42 20.72
C SER A 202 -2.75 -23.41 21.45
N ALA A 203 -1.71 -23.91 22.12
CA ALA A 203 -0.69 -23.08 22.76
C ALA A 203 0.38 -22.53 21.77
N ALA A 204 0.39 -23.01 20.52
CA ALA A 204 1.32 -22.62 19.47
C ALA A 204 0.54 -22.41 18.16
N LEU A 205 0.26 -21.16 17.84
CA LEU A 205 -0.59 -20.76 16.73
C LEU A 205 0.22 -20.51 15.44
N PRO A 206 -0.32 -20.79 14.24
CA PRO A 206 0.28 -20.25 13.02
C PRO A 206 0.35 -18.73 13.08
N VAL A 207 1.31 -18.16 12.35
CA VAL A 207 1.52 -16.71 12.28
C VAL A 207 1.37 -16.27 10.84
N ILE A 208 0.57 -15.23 10.58
CA ILE A 208 0.51 -14.55 9.29
C ILE A 208 1.16 -13.18 9.46
N VAL A 209 2.24 -12.92 8.72
CA VAL A 209 2.94 -11.63 8.69
C VAL A 209 2.67 -10.95 7.35
N THR A 210 1.90 -9.88 7.37
CA THR A 210 1.45 -9.17 6.17
C THR A 210 2.32 -7.97 5.87
N VAL A 211 2.91 -7.98 4.68
CA VAL A 211 3.65 -6.87 4.07
C VAL A 211 2.69 -6.06 3.20
N PRO A 212 2.47 -4.76 3.48
CA PRO A 212 1.53 -3.95 2.70
C PRO A 212 2.05 -3.70 1.27
N GLY A 213 1.10 -3.60 0.34
CA GLY A 213 1.34 -3.20 -1.06
C GLY A 213 1.55 -1.69 -1.24
N GLY A 214 1.22 -1.17 -2.42
CA GLY A 214 1.32 0.27 -2.73
C GLY A 214 2.51 0.68 -3.61
N GLY A 215 2.95 -0.21 -4.51
CA GLY A 215 3.96 0.11 -5.54
C GLY A 215 5.34 0.51 -5.01
N PHE A 216 5.63 0.18 -3.73
CA PHE A 216 6.77 0.66 -2.93
C PHE A 216 6.78 2.18 -2.64
N ALA A 217 5.68 2.89 -2.93
CA ALA A 217 5.57 4.35 -2.79
C ALA A 217 4.50 4.78 -1.78
N THR A 218 3.48 3.96 -1.60
CA THR A 218 2.44 4.09 -0.56
C THR A 218 2.30 2.75 0.18
N GLY A 219 1.50 2.74 1.24
CA GLY A 219 1.18 1.55 2.01
C GLY A 219 1.52 1.69 3.49
N SER A 220 0.84 0.89 4.30
CA SER A 220 1.06 0.81 5.74
C SER A 220 0.45 -0.47 6.31
N GLY A 221 1.05 -1.03 7.35
CA GLY A 221 0.46 -2.10 8.15
C GLY A 221 -0.76 -1.64 8.98
N GLU A 222 -1.07 -0.36 8.93
CA GLU A 222 -2.16 0.28 9.70
C GLU A 222 -3.46 0.40 8.89
N LEU A 223 -3.40 0.08 7.59
CA LEU A 223 -4.54 0.18 6.69
C LEU A 223 -5.72 -0.69 7.19
N PRO A 224 -6.95 -0.16 7.26
CA PRO A 224 -8.13 -0.89 7.72
C PRO A 224 -8.38 -2.21 6.98
N VAL A 225 -8.09 -2.27 5.68
CA VAL A 225 -8.27 -3.50 4.88
C VAL A 225 -7.34 -4.64 5.33
N LEU A 226 -6.23 -4.34 6.00
CA LEU A 226 -5.25 -5.30 6.52
C LEU A 226 -5.44 -5.58 8.02
N ASP A 227 -6.52 -5.10 8.65
CA ASP A 227 -6.76 -5.30 10.07
C ASP A 227 -6.72 -6.81 10.41
N GLY A 228 -5.85 -7.14 11.38
CA GLY A 228 -5.60 -8.52 11.78
C GLY A 228 -6.64 -9.11 12.72
N GLU A 229 -7.56 -8.32 13.26
CA GLU A 229 -8.55 -8.75 14.26
C GLU A 229 -9.48 -9.84 13.73
N PRO A 230 -10.12 -9.72 12.56
CA PRO A 230 -11.09 -10.73 12.12
C PRO A 230 -10.44 -12.10 11.87
N LEU A 231 -9.21 -12.11 11.34
CA LEU A 231 -8.40 -13.32 11.21
C LEU A 231 -8.08 -13.95 12.57
N ALA A 232 -7.51 -13.17 13.50
CA ALA A 232 -7.14 -13.66 14.83
C ALA A 232 -8.36 -14.18 15.62
N ARG A 233 -9.51 -13.53 15.45
CA ARG A 233 -10.80 -13.90 16.04
C ARG A 233 -11.36 -15.21 15.48
N ARG A 234 -11.17 -15.46 14.18
CA ARG A 234 -11.79 -16.58 13.47
C ARG A 234 -10.92 -17.84 13.46
N GLY A 235 -9.61 -17.67 13.32
CA GLY A 235 -8.74 -18.73 12.78
C GLY A 235 -7.77 -19.39 13.74
N ASP A 236 -7.78 -19.06 15.04
CA ASP A 236 -6.71 -19.46 15.96
C ASP A 236 -5.33 -19.18 15.34
N VAL A 237 -5.12 -17.94 14.93
CA VAL A 237 -3.92 -17.46 14.23
C VAL A 237 -3.43 -16.18 14.89
N VAL A 238 -2.12 -16.00 14.97
CA VAL A 238 -1.54 -14.69 15.31
C VAL A 238 -1.32 -13.93 14.02
N THR A 239 -1.83 -12.72 13.93
CA THR A 239 -1.62 -11.87 12.75
C THR A 239 -0.67 -10.74 13.10
N VAL A 240 0.19 -10.40 12.14
CA VAL A 240 1.16 -9.34 12.25
C VAL A 240 1.11 -8.50 10.99
N THR A 241 1.06 -7.18 11.11
CA THR A 241 1.27 -6.28 9.98
C THR A 241 2.53 -5.46 10.21
N VAL A 242 3.23 -5.07 9.14
CA VAL A 242 4.51 -4.37 9.26
C VAL A 242 4.51 -3.10 8.41
N ASN A 243 5.10 -2.03 8.94
CA ASN A 243 5.53 -0.89 8.14
C ASN A 243 6.96 -1.14 7.64
N TYR A 244 7.32 -0.63 6.46
CA TYR A 244 8.68 -0.59 5.94
C TYR A 244 8.92 0.72 5.19
N ARG A 245 10.17 1.19 5.06
CA ARG A 245 10.43 2.46 4.34
C ARG A 245 10.02 2.35 2.87
N LEU A 246 9.39 3.41 2.37
CA LEU A 246 8.88 3.54 1.02
C LEU A 246 9.65 4.59 0.21
N GLY A 247 9.48 4.57 -1.11
CA GLY A 247 10.00 5.55 -2.05
C GLY A 247 11.49 5.81 -1.87
N VAL A 248 11.89 7.07 -2.04
CA VAL A 248 13.30 7.47 -1.93
C VAL A 248 13.91 7.13 -0.56
N PHE A 249 13.11 7.07 0.51
CA PHE A 249 13.60 6.72 1.85
C PHE A 249 13.90 5.21 1.99
N GLY A 250 13.15 4.37 1.27
CA GLY A 250 13.34 2.91 1.24
C GLY A 250 14.34 2.42 0.21
N PHE A 251 14.56 3.15 -0.88
CA PHE A 251 15.20 2.57 -2.07
C PHE A 251 16.32 3.42 -2.69
N LEU A 252 16.73 4.53 -2.08
CA LEU A 252 17.87 5.32 -2.59
C LEU A 252 19.18 4.50 -2.62
N ALA A 253 19.75 4.36 -3.81
CA ALA A 253 21.13 3.95 -4.01
C ALA A 253 21.98 5.16 -4.43
N HIS A 254 23.19 5.29 -3.90
CA HIS A 254 24.09 6.41 -4.22
C HIS A 254 25.55 6.00 -4.04
N PRO A 255 26.49 6.44 -4.90
CA PRO A 255 27.92 6.10 -4.74
C PRO A 255 28.53 6.45 -3.38
N GLU A 256 28.13 7.57 -2.77
CA GLU A 256 28.58 7.92 -1.41
C GLU A 256 28.02 6.95 -0.36
N LEU A 257 26.77 6.47 -0.51
CA LEU A 257 26.20 5.43 0.38
C LEU A 257 26.91 4.09 0.20
N ASP A 258 27.28 3.74 -1.04
CA ASP A 258 28.06 2.54 -1.30
C ASP A 258 29.40 2.60 -0.57
N ALA A 259 30.07 3.75 -0.61
CA ALA A 259 31.35 3.96 0.06
C ALA A 259 31.24 3.91 1.60
N GLU A 260 30.11 4.32 2.17
CA GLU A 260 29.81 4.19 3.61
C GLU A 260 29.50 2.76 4.04
N SER A 261 28.96 1.94 3.14
CA SER A 261 28.50 0.59 3.44
C SER A 261 29.66 -0.41 3.56
N ARG A 262 29.50 -1.43 4.41
CA ARG A 262 30.51 -2.51 4.57
C ARG A 262 30.57 -3.49 3.40
N TYR A 263 29.51 -3.53 2.59
CA TYR A 263 29.36 -4.42 1.44
C TYR A 263 29.50 -3.66 0.12
N ALA A 264 30.02 -2.44 0.19
CA ALA A 264 30.27 -1.55 -0.93
C ALA A 264 29.05 -1.37 -1.85
N SER A 265 27.81 -1.36 -1.34
CA SER A 265 26.55 -1.19 -2.09
C SER A 265 25.47 -0.49 -1.25
N SER A 266 24.38 -0.05 -1.88
CA SER A 266 23.30 0.71 -1.22
C SER A 266 21.96 0.51 -1.96
N GLY A 267 20.87 0.95 -1.32
CA GLY A 267 19.50 0.71 -1.77
C GLY A 267 18.82 -0.42 -0.98
N ASN A 268 17.60 -0.79 -1.39
CA ASN A 268 16.81 -1.88 -0.81
C ASN A 268 16.59 -1.81 0.71
N TYR A 269 16.68 -0.64 1.33
CA TYR A 269 16.46 -0.47 2.75
C TYR A 269 15.05 -0.90 3.17
N GLY A 270 14.04 -0.66 2.33
CA GLY A 270 12.67 -1.15 2.55
C GLY A 270 12.58 -2.68 2.59
N LEU A 271 13.33 -3.42 1.75
CA LEU A 271 13.41 -4.88 1.86
C LEU A 271 14.15 -5.30 3.14
N LEU A 272 15.24 -4.60 3.49
CA LEU A 272 15.99 -4.89 4.71
C LEU A 272 15.15 -4.63 5.97
N ASP A 273 14.24 -3.65 5.95
CA ASP A 273 13.25 -3.39 6.99
C ASP A 273 12.31 -4.59 7.18
N GLN A 274 11.78 -5.13 6.08
CA GLN A 274 10.96 -6.35 6.12
C GLN A 274 11.74 -7.55 6.68
N VAL A 275 13.02 -7.72 6.32
CA VAL A 275 13.89 -8.75 6.91
C VAL A 275 14.05 -8.54 8.42
N ALA A 276 14.24 -7.30 8.88
CA ALA A 276 14.35 -6.99 10.31
C ALA A 276 13.05 -7.27 11.06
N ALA A 277 11.89 -6.93 10.48
CA ALA A 277 10.59 -7.25 11.05
C ALA A 277 10.38 -8.77 11.15
N LEU A 278 10.73 -9.55 10.12
CA LEU A 278 10.63 -11.02 10.16
C LEU A 278 11.55 -11.64 11.23
N ARG A 279 12.76 -11.10 11.41
CA ARG A 279 13.65 -11.52 12.53
C ARG A 279 13.03 -11.21 13.87
N TRP A 280 12.45 -10.02 14.04
CA TRP A 280 11.71 -9.68 15.25
C TRP A 280 10.57 -10.66 15.50
N VAL A 281 9.76 -10.99 14.49
CA VAL A 281 8.66 -11.94 14.63
C VAL A 281 9.19 -13.30 15.07
N ARG A 282 10.18 -13.87 14.37
CA ARG A 282 10.81 -15.14 14.75
C ARG A 282 11.27 -15.15 16.22
N ASP A 283 11.89 -14.07 16.68
CA ASP A 283 12.50 -14.00 18.01
C ASP A 283 11.48 -13.73 19.14
N ASN A 284 10.31 -13.19 18.82
CA ASN A 284 9.37 -12.67 19.83
C ASN A 284 7.96 -13.29 19.79
N ILE A 285 7.51 -13.84 18.66
CA ILE A 285 6.11 -14.20 18.46
C ILE A 285 5.62 -15.31 19.39
N ALA A 286 6.53 -16.16 19.88
CA ALA A 286 6.24 -17.15 20.92
C ALA A 286 5.66 -16.52 22.20
N ALA A 287 6.12 -15.33 22.58
CA ALA A 287 5.57 -14.60 23.74
C ALA A 287 4.12 -14.12 23.50
N PHE A 288 3.71 -14.00 22.24
CA PHE A 288 2.36 -13.66 21.83
C PHE A 288 1.48 -14.90 21.56
N GLY A 289 2.01 -16.12 21.73
CA GLY A 289 1.30 -17.39 21.48
C GLY A 289 1.45 -17.93 20.05
N GLY A 290 2.22 -17.24 19.19
CA GLY A 290 2.53 -17.71 17.84
C GLY A 290 3.67 -18.72 17.83
N ASP A 291 3.69 -19.59 16.83
CA ASP A 291 4.74 -20.57 16.60
C ASP A 291 5.78 -20.00 15.61
N PRO A 292 7.02 -19.75 16.05
CA PRO A 292 8.07 -19.24 15.16
C PRO A 292 8.47 -20.23 14.07
N GLN A 293 8.04 -21.49 14.12
CA GLN A 293 8.23 -22.51 13.09
C GLN A 293 7.04 -22.61 12.11
N ARG A 294 6.02 -21.76 12.25
CA ARG A 294 4.83 -21.71 11.38
C ARG A 294 4.47 -20.28 10.98
N ILE A 295 5.50 -19.54 10.58
CA ILE A 295 5.36 -18.19 10.03
C ILE A 295 5.03 -18.27 8.55
N THR A 296 3.93 -17.61 8.15
CA THR A 296 3.53 -17.39 6.76
C THR A 296 3.71 -15.91 6.46
N VAL A 297 4.50 -15.58 5.45
CA VAL A 297 4.62 -14.19 4.98
C VAL A 297 3.60 -13.97 3.87
N ALA A 298 2.82 -12.90 3.97
CA ALA A 298 1.74 -12.58 3.06
C ALA A 298 1.90 -11.18 2.47
N GLY A 299 1.45 -10.94 1.25
CA GLY A 299 1.43 -9.60 0.67
C GLY A 299 0.60 -9.52 -0.60
N GLU A 300 0.20 -8.32 -0.96
CA GLU A 300 -0.57 -8.00 -2.17
C GLU A 300 0.16 -6.90 -2.97
N SER A 301 0.09 -6.95 -4.30
CA SER A 301 0.75 -5.97 -5.18
C SER A 301 2.27 -5.90 -4.91
N ALA A 302 2.83 -4.72 -4.63
CA ALA A 302 4.22 -4.57 -4.18
C ALA A 302 4.57 -5.38 -2.91
N GLY A 303 3.59 -5.70 -2.07
CA GLY A 303 3.73 -6.64 -0.96
C GLY A 303 3.83 -8.09 -1.44
N GLY A 304 3.07 -8.45 -2.48
CA GLY A 304 3.18 -9.74 -3.18
C GLY A 304 4.56 -9.92 -3.83
N GLU A 305 5.02 -8.86 -4.51
CA GLU A 305 6.37 -8.80 -5.06
C GLU A 305 7.42 -8.88 -3.94
N SER A 306 7.24 -8.17 -2.83
CA SER A 306 8.11 -8.24 -1.67
C SER A 306 8.25 -9.66 -1.14
N VAL A 307 7.15 -10.39 -0.93
CA VAL A 307 7.23 -11.77 -0.42
C VAL A 307 7.82 -12.75 -1.43
N CYS A 308 7.65 -12.49 -2.73
CA CYS A 308 8.36 -13.22 -3.78
C CYS A 308 9.87 -12.96 -3.70
N LEU A 309 10.31 -11.70 -3.59
CA LEU A 309 11.71 -11.33 -3.43
C LEU A 309 12.31 -11.92 -2.15
N LEU A 310 11.61 -11.81 -1.01
CA LEU A 310 12.02 -12.40 0.27
C LEU A 310 12.19 -13.92 0.16
N SER A 311 11.49 -14.59 -0.75
CA SER A 311 11.66 -16.03 -1.04
C SER A 311 12.93 -16.37 -1.82
N THR A 312 13.67 -15.37 -2.29
CA THR A 312 14.93 -15.53 -3.02
C THR A 312 16.13 -14.92 -2.29
N MET A 313 15.89 -14.24 -1.16
CA MET A 313 16.92 -13.56 -0.40
C MET A 313 17.61 -14.52 0.58
N PRO A 314 18.95 -14.66 0.57
CA PRO A 314 19.66 -15.46 1.57
C PRO A 314 19.43 -14.97 3.02
N ALA A 315 19.17 -13.67 3.20
CA ALA A 315 19.01 -13.06 4.52
C ALA A 315 17.73 -13.48 5.27
N THR A 316 16.79 -14.12 4.57
CA THR A 316 15.48 -14.57 5.08
C THR A 316 15.39 -16.08 5.29
N GLU A 317 16.48 -16.82 5.06
CA GLU A 317 16.53 -18.27 5.29
C GLU A 317 16.07 -18.60 6.72
N GLY A 318 15.06 -19.48 6.83
CA GLY A 318 14.48 -19.90 8.11
C GLY A 318 13.66 -18.84 8.85
N LEU A 319 13.32 -17.69 8.24
CA LEU A 319 12.46 -16.67 8.86
C LEU A 319 10.96 -16.90 8.61
N PHE A 320 10.60 -17.65 7.57
CA PHE A 320 9.23 -18.04 7.27
C PHE A 320 9.20 -19.43 6.63
N HIS A 321 8.00 -19.99 6.57
CA HIS A 321 7.76 -21.40 6.26
C HIS A 321 6.72 -21.57 5.15
N ARG A 322 6.04 -20.49 4.76
CA ARG A 322 4.98 -20.43 3.73
C ARG A 322 4.87 -19.01 3.18
N VAL A 323 4.35 -18.88 1.96
CA VAL A 323 4.14 -17.59 1.30
C VAL A 323 2.72 -17.47 0.77
N ILE A 324 2.08 -16.32 1.00
CA ILE A 324 0.88 -15.92 0.29
C ILE A 324 1.18 -14.67 -0.55
N GLY A 325 1.08 -14.77 -1.88
CA GLY A 325 1.36 -13.66 -2.80
C GLY A 325 0.18 -13.32 -3.69
N GLY A 326 -0.50 -12.22 -3.41
CA GLY A 326 -1.60 -11.70 -4.23
C GLY A 326 -1.11 -10.66 -5.22
N SER A 327 -1.50 -10.79 -6.50
CA SER A 327 -1.46 -9.73 -7.50
C SER A 327 -0.10 -9.03 -7.69
N GLY A 328 1.01 -9.71 -7.37
CA GLY A 328 2.36 -9.17 -7.47
C GLY A 328 3.43 -10.25 -7.31
N GLY A 329 4.35 -10.33 -8.27
CA GLY A 329 5.39 -11.35 -8.34
C GLY A 329 6.73 -10.76 -8.77
N CYS A 330 7.79 -11.58 -8.76
CA CYS A 330 9.17 -11.12 -8.91
C CYS A 330 9.93 -11.76 -10.09
N LEU A 331 9.22 -12.41 -11.03
CA LEU A 331 9.82 -13.13 -12.16
C LEU A 331 9.99 -12.25 -13.42
N GLY A 332 10.21 -10.95 -13.22
CA GLY A 332 10.47 -10.00 -14.30
C GLY A 332 11.92 -9.79 -14.64
N THR A 333 12.13 -8.99 -15.68
CA THR A 333 13.43 -8.61 -16.19
C THR A 333 14.10 -7.58 -15.26
N ALA A 334 15.43 -7.52 -15.35
CA ALA A 334 16.23 -6.54 -14.65
C ALA A 334 16.87 -5.59 -15.66
N GLY A 335 16.81 -4.29 -15.38
CA GLY A 335 17.26 -3.27 -16.32
C GLY A 335 16.99 -1.87 -15.80
N ASP A 336 16.00 -1.23 -16.38
CA ASP A 336 15.52 0.11 -16.05
C ASP A 336 14.00 0.06 -15.80
N THR A 337 13.60 0.27 -14.54
CA THR A 337 12.19 0.24 -14.14
C THR A 337 11.37 1.35 -14.78
N ALA A 338 11.99 2.47 -15.16
CA ALA A 338 11.31 3.52 -15.92
C ALA A 338 11.07 3.12 -17.38
N ALA A 339 11.76 2.07 -17.87
CA ALA A 339 11.56 1.46 -19.19
C ALA A 339 10.69 0.18 -19.15
N GLY A 340 10.13 -0.17 -17.99
CA GLY A 340 9.21 -1.31 -17.81
C GLY A 340 9.85 -2.58 -17.23
N ASP A 341 11.15 -2.56 -16.91
CA ASP A 341 11.77 -3.68 -16.18
C ASP A 341 11.20 -3.77 -14.75
N GLN A 342 11.25 -4.97 -14.16
CA GLN A 342 10.72 -5.19 -12.81
C GLN A 342 11.62 -4.56 -11.74
N VAL A 343 12.93 -4.71 -11.92
CA VAL A 343 13.95 -4.22 -10.98
C VAL A 343 15.04 -3.45 -11.70
N ASP A 344 15.53 -2.41 -11.03
CA ASP A 344 16.65 -1.64 -11.54
C ASP A 344 17.95 -2.45 -11.43
N THR A 345 18.83 -2.30 -12.41
CA THR A 345 20.24 -2.62 -12.19
C THR A 345 20.85 -1.66 -11.18
N ARG A 346 21.89 -2.09 -10.49
CA ARG A 346 22.67 -1.24 -9.58
C ARG A 346 23.06 0.11 -10.17
N GLU A 347 23.46 0.13 -11.44
CA GLU A 347 23.92 1.33 -12.12
C GLU A 347 22.76 2.31 -12.38
N VAL A 348 21.60 1.81 -12.77
CA VAL A 348 20.39 2.64 -12.96
C VAL A 348 19.96 3.26 -11.63
N ALA A 349 19.87 2.44 -10.57
CA ALA A 349 19.49 2.93 -9.24
C ALA A 349 20.46 4.01 -8.70
N ARG A 350 21.78 3.84 -8.90
CA ARG A 350 22.79 4.84 -8.53
C ARG A 350 22.65 6.14 -9.30
N ARG A 351 22.39 6.04 -10.61
CA ARG A 351 22.20 7.22 -11.47
C ARG A 351 20.97 8.01 -11.03
N ALA A 352 19.88 7.34 -10.68
CA ALA A 352 18.70 7.98 -10.11
C ALA A 352 19.04 8.72 -8.81
N GLY A 353 19.84 8.12 -7.93
CA GLY A 353 20.33 8.80 -6.72
C GLY A 353 21.18 10.04 -7.00
N GLN A 354 22.10 9.98 -7.98
CA GLN A 354 22.91 11.14 -8.38
C GLN A 354 22.06 12.24 -9.02
N GLU A 355 21.05 11.88 -9.79
CA GLU A 355 20.11 12.82 -10.40
C GLU A 355 19.25 13.52 -9.32
N LEU A 356 18.86 12.81 -8.26
CA LEU A 356 18.25 13.44 -7.08
C LEU A 356 19.18 14.48 -6.44
N SER A 357 20.46 14.14 -6.24
CA SER A 357 21.47 15.08 -5.72
C SER A 357 21.60 16.32 -6.61
N SER A 358 21.66 16.13 -7.94
CA SER A 358 21.71 17.21 -8.94
C SER A 358 20.52 18.16 -8.81
N ARG A 359 19.30 17.62 -8.71
CA ARG A 359 18.05 18.39 -8.53
C ARG A 359 18.01 19.17 -7.22
N LEU A 360 18.75 18.72 -6.22
CA LEU A 360 18.91 19.38 -4.92
C LEU A 360 20.17 20.26 -4.84
N GLY A 361 20.75 20.62 -5.99
CA GLY A 361 21.87 21.55 -6.07
C GLY A 361 23.25 20.89 -5.95
N GLY A 362 23.34 19.60 -6.29
CA GLY A 362 24.57 18.81 -6.15
C GLY A 362 24.85 18.38 -4.71
N ALA A 363 23.80 18.23 -3.90
CA ALA A 363 23.91 17.89 -2.49
C ALA A 363 24.59 16.52 -2.28
N SER A 364 25.55 16.47 -1.36
CA SER A 364 26.11 15.23 -0.83
C SER A 364 25.08 14.45 -0.01
N VAL A 365 25.33 13.17 0.24
CA VAL A 365 24.45 12.34 1.10
C VAL A 365 24.34 12.91 2.51
N ALA A 366 25.41 13.49 3.05
CA ALA A 366 25.38 14.16 4.34
C ALA A 366 24.43 15.36 4.34
N GLU A 367 24.44 16.18 3.29
CA GLU A 367 23.51 17.30 3.12
C GLU A 367 22.08 16.80 2.92
N LEU A 368 21.87 15.74 2.12
CA LEU A 368 20.56 15.11 1.93
C LEU A 368 19.97 14.56 3.25
N ARG A 369 20.80 13.99 4.15
CA ARG A 369 20.37 13.56 5.49
C ARG A 369 19.95 14.75 6.37
N ALA A 370 20.62 15.89 6.24
CA ALA A 370 20.28 17.11 6.98
C ALA A 370 19.05 17.86 6.42
N MET A 371 18.57 17.51 5.22
CA MET A 371 17.39 18.15 4.63
C MET A 371 16.08 17.65 5.29
N PRO A 372 15.04 18.49 5.37
CA PRO A 372 13.69 18.04 5.71
C PRO A 372 13.20 16.95 4.75
N ALA A 373 12.52 15.94 5.29
CA ALA A 373 12.04 14.80 4.51
C ALA A 373 11.14 15.25 3.35
N GLU A 374 10.30 16.25 3.56
CA GLU A 374 9.38 16.80 2.56
C GLU A 374 10.11 17.39 1.35
N ARG A 375 11.28 18.01 1.59
CA ARG A 375 12.09 18.58 0.51
C ARG A 375 12.71 17.50 -0.36
N VAL A 376 13.24 16.44 0.26
CA VAL A 376 13.81 15.29 -0.44
C VAL A 376 12.71 14.56 -1.21
N PHE A 377 11.58 14.29 -0.55
CA PHE A 377 10.41 13.66 -1.15
C PHE A 377 9.88 14.44 -2.37
N ALA A 378 9.74 15.76 -2.27
CA ALA A 378 9.27 16.59 -3.38
C ALA A 378 10.20 16.51 -4.59
N ALA A 379 11.52 16.54 -4.39
CA ALA A 379 12.50 16.44 -5.46
C ALA A 379 12.57 15.04 -6.08
N SER A 380 12.21 13.99 -5.33
CA SER A 380 12.27 12.61 -5.78
C SER A 380 11.10 12.20 -6.69
N ARG A 381 10.00 12.99 -6.76
CA ARG A 381 8.78 12.61 -7.49
C ARG A 381 8.97 12.36 -8.98
N GLU A 382 9.84 13.13 -9.66
CA GLU A 382 10.12 12.93 -11.09
C GLU A 382 10.96 11.67 -11.37
N LEU A 383 11.54 11.07 -10.32
CA LEU A 383 12.33 9.85 -10.38
C LEU A 383 11.58 8.66 -9.76
N ALA A 384 10.25 8.77 -9.59
CA ALA A 384 9.44 7.79 -8.88
C ALA A 384 9.55 6.36 -9.45
N GLY A 385 9.84 6.23 -10.75
CA GLY A 385 10.08 4.94 -11.39
C GLY A 385 11.21 4.12 -10.75
N HIS A 386 12.22 4.77 -10.15
CA HIS A 386 13.44 4.12 -9.64
C HIS A 386 13.40 3.82 -8.13
N TRP A 387 12.40 4.31 -7.40
CA TRP A 387 12.33 4.13 -5.95
C TRP A 387 11.68 2.81 -5.54
N ARG A 388 12.30 1.71 -5.96
CA ARG A 388 11.82 0.33 -5.81
C ARG A 388 13.00 -0.66 -5.79
N PRO A 389 12.78 -1.97 -5.60
CA PRO A 389 13.87 -2.94 -5.52
C PRO A 389 14.85 -2.88 -6.69
N SER A 390 16.14 -3.05 -6.39
CA SER A 390 17.22 -3.08 -7.39
C SER A 390 18.19 -4.21 -7.12
N ILE A 391 18.89 -4.70 -8.15
CA ILE A 391 19.95 -5.70 -7.98
C ILE A 391 21.19 -4.98 -7.44
N ASP A 392 21.31 -4.91 -6.11
CA ASP A 392 22.39 -4.22 -5.41
C ASP A 392 23.63 -5.11 -5.20
N GLY A 393 23.52 -6.43 -5.41
CA GLY A 393 24.57 -7.41 -5.15
C GLY A 393 24.70 -7.80 -3.68
N HIS A 394 23.84 -7.29 -2.79
CA HIS A 394 23.86 -7.58 -1.36
C HIS A 394 22.52 -8.13 -0.87
N ALA A 395 21.47 -7.30 -0.86
CA ALA A 395 20.11 -7.74 -0.55
C ALA A 395 19.57 -8.62 -1.68
N LEU A 396 19.70 -8.16 -2.93
CA LEU A 396 19.35 -8.89 -4.14
C LEU A 396 20.63 -9.12 -4.96
N ARG A 397 21.12 -10.37 -4.95
CA ARG A 397 22.40 -10.71 -5.63
C ARG A 397 22.28 -10.76 -7.15
N ARG A 398 21.11 -11.14 -7.65
CA ARG A 398 20.72 -11.26 -9.06
C ARG A 398 19.20 -11.22 -9.16
N ALA A 399 18.64 -11.23 -10.38
CA ALA A 399 17.20 -11.19 -10.57
C ALA A 399 16.54 -12.42 -9.95
N ALA A 400 15.38 -12.24 -9.29
CA ALA A 400 14.67 -13.34 -8.63
C ALA A 400 14.21 -14.42 -9.62
N ALA A 401 13.86 -14.04 -10.87
CA ALA A 401 13.61 -14.97 -11.96
C ALA A 401 14.77 -15.97 -12.16
N GLU A 402 16.03 -15.50 -12.10
CA GLU A 402 17.19 -16.37 -12.25
C GLU A 402 17.39 -17.25 -11.01
N VAL A 403 17.09 -16.75 -9.80
CA VAL A 403 17.20 -17.53 -8.56
C VAL A 403 16.23 -18.69 -8.58
N ILE A 404 14.97 -18.42 -8.96
CA ILE A 404 13.92 -19.44 -9.04
C ILE A 404 14.25 -20.45 -10.15
N ALA A 405 14.65 -19.99 -11.34
CA ALA A 405 15.02 -20.89 -12.44
C ALA A 405 16.19 -21.83 -12.11
N ALA A 406 17.05 -21.44 -11.15
CA ALA A 406 18.15 -22.27 -10.66
C ALA A 406 17.75 -23.24 -9.53
N GLY A 407 16.52 -23.18 -9.01
CA GLY A 407 16.09 -23.95 -7.84
C GLY A 407 16.73 -23.47 -6.53
N GLU A 408 17.15 -22.20 -6.46
CA GLU A 408 17.84 -21.61 -5.29
C GLU A 408 16.91 -20.78 -4.39
N GLN A 409 15.61 -20.73 -4.70
CA GLN A 409 14.60 -20.11 -3.85
C GLN A 409 14.38 -20.91 -2.55
N HIS A 410 13.79 -20.26 -1.54
CA HIS A 410 13.27 -20.95 -0.36
C HIS A 410 12.14 -21.90 -0.79
N ASP A 411 12.37 -23.20 -0.63
CA ASP A 411 11.43 -24.27 -1.03
C ASP A 411 10.35 -24.46 0.04
N VAL A 412 9.40 -23.52 0.08
CA VAL A 412 8.28 -23.49 1.03
C VAL A 412 6.95 -23.40 0.28
N PRO A 413 5.84 -23.95 0.81
CA PRO A 413 4.55 -23.90 0.13
C PRO A 413 4.12 -22.46 -0.20
N ILE A 414 3.54 -22.27 -1.38
CA ILE A 414 3.06 -20.96 -1.85
C ILE A 414 1.58 -20.99 -2.24
N LEU A 415 0.84 -19.94 -1.88
CA LEU A 415 -0.51 -19.67 -2.34
C LEU A 415 -0.51 -18.32 -3.04
N VAL A 416 -0.71 -18.32 -4.36
CA VAL A 416 -0.61 -17.11 -5.19
C VAL A 416 -1.86 -16.91 -6.02
N GLY A 417 -2.09 -15.71 -6.53
CA GLY A 417 -3.25 -15.48 -7.39
C GLY A 417 -3.49 -14.03 -7.73
N SER A 418 -4.54 -13.80 -8.50
CA SER A 418 -4.88 -12.47 -9.03
C SER A 418 -6.39 -12.27 -9.07
N ASN A 419 -6.80 -11.02 -9.26
CA ASN A 419 -8.18 -10.61 -9.44
C ASN A 419 -8.53 -10.57 -10.93
N ALA A 420 -9.82 -10.49 -11.28
CA ALA A 420 -10.24 -10.56 -12.69
C ALA A 420 -10.03 -9.25 -13.46
N ASP A 421 -10.05 -8.12 -12.78
CA ASP A 421 -10.07 -6.79 -13.37
C ASP A 421 -8.91 -5.92 -12.83
N GLU A 422 -7.68 -6.47 -12.77
CA GLU A 422 -6.51 -5.85 -12.12
C GLU A 422 -6.24 -4.41 -12.58
N ALA A 423 -6.23 -4.16 -13.88
CA ALA A 423 -5.92 -2.83 -14.41
C ALA A 423 -7.11 -1.86 -14.40
N SER A 424 -8.32 -2.32 -14.02
CA SER A 424 -9.56 -1.56 -14.21
C SER A 424 -9.57 -0.18 -13.56
N LEU A 425 -8.83 0.02 -12.47
CA LEU A 425 -8.73 1.31 -11.77
C LEU A 425 -8.20 2.43 -12.65
N ALA A 426 -7.47 2.11 -13.72
CA ALA A 426 -7.04 3.09 -14.72
C ALA A 426 -8.22 3.70 -15.51
N ARG A 427 -9.45 3.16 -15.42
CA ARG A 427 -10.66 3.82 -15.96
C ARG A 427 -10.93 5.19 -15.33
N ALA A 428 -10.44 5.46 -14.11
CA ALA A 428 -10.55 6.76 -13.47
C ALA A 428 -9.72 7.86 -14.18
N ALA A 429 -8.68 7.46 -14.91
CA ALA A 429 -7.85 8.34 -15.73
C ALA A 429 -7.40 7.57 -16.99
N PRO A 430 -8.29 7.37 -17.97
CA PRO A 430 -8.06 6.44 -19.07
C PRO A 430 -6.92 6.90 -19.97
N PRO A 431 -6.15 5.95 -20.55
CA PRO A 431 -5.13 6.24 -21.56
C PRO A 431 -5.77 6.74 -22.87
N ASP A 432 -4.94 7.06 -23.86
CA ASP A 432 -5.42 7.32 -25.22
C ASP A 432 -6.08 6.07 -25.80
N THR A 433 -7.31 6.21 -26.29
CA THR A 433 -8.14 5.12 -26.77
C THR A 433 -8.38 5.18 -28.28
N ASP A 434 -7.69 6.05 -29.02
CA ASP A 434 -7.89 6.14 -30.47
C ASP A 434 -7.55 4.80 -31.18
N PRO A 435 -8.50 4.18 -31.92
CA PRO A 435 -8.29 2.90 -32.62
C PRO A 435 -7.11 2.87 -33.59
N ALA A 436 -6.85 3.98 -34.30
CA ALA A 436 -5.77 4.06 -35.27
C ALA A 436 -4.42 4.18 -34.57
N VAL A 437 -4.35 4.98 -33.49
CA VAL A 437 -3.16 5.08 -32.64
C VAL A 437 -2.84 3.73 -31.99
N TYR A 438 -3.84 3.08 -31.41
CA TYR A 438 -3.69 1.76 -30.79
C TYR A 438 -3.16 0.71 -31.76
N ARG A 439 -3.78 0.58 -32.95
CA ARG A 439 -3.31 -0.36 -33.98
C ARG A 439 -1.88 -0.07 -34.41
N ALA A 440 -1.53 1.20 -34.65
CA ALA A 440 -0.19 1.58 -35.06
C ALA A 440 0.86 1.30 -33.97
N ASP A 441 0.52 1.48 -32.68
CA ASP A 441 1.39 1.12 -31.56
C ASP A 441 1.59 -0.39 -31.47
N VAL A 442 0.52 -1.18 -31.60
CA VAL A 442 0.58 -2.63 -31.58
C VAL A 442 1.45 -3.17 -32.74
N GLU A 443 1.25 -2.69 -33.96
CA GLU A 443 2.06 -3.07 -35.12
C GLU A 443 3.54 -2.72 -34.91
N ARG A 444 3.83 -1.56 -34.33
CA ARG A 444 5.19 -1.12 -34.00
C ARG A 444 5.83 -1.99 -32.91
N ARG A 445 5.10 -2.31 -31.84
CA ARG A 445 5.63 -3.01 -30.66
C ARG A 445 5.75 -4.51 -30.87
N PHE A 446 4.78 -5.14 -31.54
CA PHE A 446 4.69 -6.60 -31.65
C PHE A 446 5.10 -7.13 -33.03
N GLY A 447 5.22 -6.28 -34.05
CA GLY A 447 5.72 -6.69 -35.37
C GLY A 447 4.93 -7.88 -35.94
N THR A 448 5.59 -9.03 -36.09
CA THR A 448 4.96 -10.27 -36.60
C THR A 448 3.86 -10.83 -35.71
N ASP A 449 3.89 -10.50 -34.42
CA ASP A 449 2.92 -10.99 -33.44
C ASP A 449 1.70 -10.06 -33.32
N ALA A 450 1.67 -8.94 -34.05
CA ALA A 450 0.61 -7.93 -33.97
C ALA A 450 -0.77 -8.48 -34.34
N GLU A 451 -0.89 -9.37 -35.33
CA GLU A 451 -2.16 -9.99 -35.69
C GLU A 451 -2.70 -10.91 -34.58
N GLU A 452 -1.81 -11.68 -33.93
CA GLU A 452 -2.18 -12.50 -32.78
C GLU A 452 -2.61 -11.63 -31.61
N TYR A 453 -1.86 -10.55 -31.33
CA TYR A 453 -2.19 -9.58 -30.31
C TYR A 453 -3.56 -8.94 -30.56
N LEU A 454 -3.82 -8.42 -31.76
CA LEU A 454 -5.10 -7.77 -32.09
C LEU A 454 -6.30 -8.75 -32.08
N ARG A 455 -6.06 -10.06 -32.25
CA ARG A 455 -7.08 -11.09 -32.07
C ARG A 455 -7.42 -11.30 -30.58
N LEU A 456 -6.43 -11.20 -29.70
CA LEU A 456 -6.60 -11.34 -28.25
C LEU A 456 -7.11 -10.04 -27.59
N TYR A 457 -6.75 -8.90 -28.17
CA TYR A 457 -6.98 -7.53 -27.68
C TYR A 457 -7.45 -6.63 -28.84
N PRO A 458 -8.71 -6.77 -29.29
CA PRO A 458 -9.25 -6.00 -30.41
C PRO A 458 -9.35 -4.50 -30.09
N GLY A 459 -9.42 -3.65 -31.12
CA GLY A 459 -9.43 -2.20 -30.95
C GLY A 459 -10.15 -1.49 -32.08
N GLY A 460 -11.36 -1.93 -32.40
CA GLY A 460 -12.23 -1.37 -33.43
C GLY A 460 -13.05 -0.16 -33.00
N SER A 461 -13.03 0.19 -31.71
CA SER A 461 -13.65 1.40 -31.15
C SER A 461 -12.93 1.84 -29.88
N ASP A 462 -13.10 3.08 -29.46
CA ASP A 462 -12.47 3.65 -28.26
C ASP A 462 -12.72 2.81 -27.00
N ALA A 463 -13.96 2.33 -26.81
CA ALA A 463 -14.32 1.48 -25.68
C ALA A 463 -13.63 0.11 -25.74
N GLU A 464 -13.48 -0.46 -26.94
CA GLU A 464 -12.80 -1.74 -27.14
C GLU A 464 -11.28 -1.59 -26.94
N VAL A 465 -10.69 -0.48 -27.39
CA VAL A 465 -9.28 -0.14 -27.13
C VAL A 465 -9.02 -0.03 -25.63
N LEU A 466 -9.86 0.70 -24.89
CA LEU A 466 -9.73 0.81 -23.44
C LEU A 466 -9.75 -0.57 -22.77
N ASP A 467 -10.79 -1.36 -23.03
CA ASP A 467 -10.95 -2.70 -22.47
C ASP A 467 -9.77 -3.62 -22.83
N SER A 468 -9.26 -3.51 -24.05
CA SER A 468 -8.09 -4.28 -24.51
C SER A 468 -6.79 -3.85 -23.86
N ILE A 469 -6.52 -2.54 -23.71
CA ILE A 469 -5.34 -2.05 -22.99
C ILE A 469 -5.36 -2.56 -21.55
N LEU A 470 -6.48 -2.40 -20.85
CA LEU A 470 -6.60 -2.83 -19.46
C LEU A 470 -6.44 -4.35 -19.30
N ARG A 471 -7.05 -5.14 -20.19
CA ARG A 471 -6.86 -6.61 -20.18
C ARG A 471 -5.44 -7.02 -20.53
N ALA A 472 -4.82 -6.37 -21.51
CA ALA A 472 -3.45 -6.65 -21.90
C ALA A 472 -2.49 -6.37 -20.74
N ASP A 473 -2.66 -5.26 -20.02
CA ASP A 473 -1.85 -4.95 -18.84
C ASP A 473 -2.09 -5.93 -17.69
N ALA A 474 -3.34 -6.29 -17.40
CA ALA A 474 -3.65 -7.30 -16.39
C ALA A 474 -3.04 -8.68 -16.72
N ASP A 475 -3.19 -9.12 -17.98
CA ASP A 475 -2.66 -10.39 -18.47
C ASP A 475 -1.12 -10.39 -18.44
N ARG A 476 -0.49 -9.30 -18.89
CA ARG A 476 0.98 -9.14 -19.00
C ARG A 476 1.67 -9.03 -17.64
N VAL A 477 1.16 -8.16 -16.77
CA VAL A 477 1.84 -7.74 -15.54
C VAL A 477 1.48 -8.68 -14.39
N VAL A 478 0.22 -9.08 -14.27
CA VAL A 478 -0.28 -9.76 -13.06
C VAL A 478 -0.57 -11.23 -13.31
N HIS A 479 -1.46 -11.57 -14.24
CA HIS A 479 -1.88 -12.98 -14.42
C HIS A 479 -0.71 -13.85 -14.87
N ARG A 480 0.08 -13.36 -15.82
CA ARG A 480 1.34 -14.00 -16.23
C ARG A 480 2.28 -14.17 -15.05
N ALA A 481 2.51 -13.13 -14.24
CA ALA A 481 3.45 -13.20 -13.13
C ALA A 481 3.04 -14.24 -12.09
N MET A 482 1.76 -14.29 -11.71
CA MET A 482 1.24 -15.27 -10.73
C MET A 482 1.33 -16.69 -11.25
N HIS A 483 0.98 -16.90 -12.52
CA HIS A 483 1.06 -18.21 -13.12
C HIS A 483 2.51 -18.69 -13.33
N LEU A 484 3.39 -17.80 -13.78
CA LEU A 484 4.81 -18.09 -13.96
C LEU A 484 5.48 -18.39 -12.63
N TRP A 485 5.19 -17.61 -11.58
CA TRP A 485 5.72 -17.87 -10.24
C TRP A 485 5.35 -19.27 -9.75
N ALA A 486 4.06 -19.62 -9.80
CA ALA A 486 3.61 -20.92 -9.35
C ALA A 486 4.22 -22.08 -10.15
N ARG A 487 4.33 -21.92 -11.47
CA ARG A 487 4.91 -22.95 -12.35
C ARG A 487 6.40 -23.14 -12.13
N GLU A 488 7.18 -22.06 -12.07
CA GLU A 488 8.62 -22.14 -11.86
C GLU A 488 8.95 -22.65 -10.46
N HIS A 489 8.16 -22.26 -9.45
CA HIS A 489 8.31 -22.80 -8.10
C HIS A 489 8.06 -24.32 -8.07
N THR A 490 6.99 -24.80 -8.71
CA THR A 490 6.70 -26.25 -8.80
C THR A 490 7.70 -27.02 -9.66
N SER A 491 8.26 -26.42 -10.72
CA SER A 491 9.19 -27.12 -11.62
C SER A 491 10.61 -27.25 -11.07
N THR A 492 11.01 -26.34 -10.18
CA THR A 492 12.37 -26.26 -9.64
C THR A 492 12.48 -26.60 -8.16
N GLY A 493 11.35 -26.60 -7.42
CA GLY A 493 11.26 -26.96 -6.00
C GLY A 493 10.51 -28.26 -5.76
N THR A 494 10.23 -28.55 -4.49
CA THR A 494 9.45 -29.71 -4.05
C THR A 494 8.19 -29.33 -3.28
N ALA A 495 8.07 -28.09 -2.81
CA ALA A 495 6.91 -27.60 -2.10
C ALA A 495 5.70 -27.35 -3.03
N ASP A 496 4.50 -27.51 -2.48
CA ASP A 496 3.26 -27.30 -3.22
C ASP A 496 3.00 -25.81 -3.51
N ALA A 497 2.56 -25.54 -4.74
CA ALA A 497 2.03 -24.25 -5.14
C ALA A 497 0.51 -24.33 -5.40
N TYR A 498 -0.23 -23.31 -4.99
CA TYR A 498 -1.67 -23.20 -5.20
C TYR A 498 -2.01 -21.86 -5.87
N VAL A 499 -2.89 -21.87 -6.87
CA VAL A 499 -3.27 -20.66 -7.61
C VAL A 499 -4.75 -20.35 -7.46
N TYR A 500 -5.09 -19.11 -7.11
CA TYR A 500 -6.48 -18.59 -7.13
C TYR A 500 -6.72 -17.57 -8.24
N PHE A 501 -7.99 -17.37 -8.57
CA PHE A 501 -8.46 -16.27 -9.40
C PHE A 501 -9.74 -15.68 -8.83
N PHE A 502 -9.67 -14.45 -8.34
CA PHE A 502 -10.77 -13.77 -7.68
C PHE A 502 -11.65 -13.01 -8.69
N THR A 503 -12.96 -13.21 -8.63
CA THR A 503 -13.90 -12.67 -9.63
C THR A 503 -15.12 -12.01 -9.00
N ARG A 504 -15.13 -11.76 -7.69
CA ARG A 504 -16.27 -11.11 -7.03
C ARG A 504 -16.13 -9.59 -7.16
N VAL A 505 -17.11 -8.95 -7.76
CA VAL A 505 -17.26 -7.49 -7.75
C VAL A 505 -17.79 -7.08 -6.38
N PRO A 506 -17.07 -6.25 -5.60
CA PRO A 506 -17.59 -5.71 -4.35
C PRO A 506 -18.88 -4.91 -4.61
N PRO A 507 -19.89 -5.00 -3.72
CA PRO A 507 -21.18 -4.36 -3.95
C PRO A 507 -21.18 -2.84 -3.73
N ASP A 508 -20.02 -2.23 -3.51
CA ASP A 508 -19.84 -0.79 -3.38
C ASP A 508 -20.22 -0.07 -4.69
N PRO A 509 -21.28 0.78 -4.70
CA PRO A 509 -21.73 1.48 -5.90
C PRO A 509 -20.65 2.33 -6.57
N ALA A 510 -19.72 2.92 -5.80
CA ALA A 510 -18.63 3.73 -6.32
C ALA A 510 -17.57 2.86 -7.03
N LEU A 511 -17.50 1.56 -6.71
CA LEU A 511 -16.46 0.66 -7.22
C LEU A 511 -16.95 -0.41 -8.19
N GLN A 512 -18.25 -0.57 -8.35
CA GLN A 512 -18.84 -1.56 -9.26
C GLN A 512 -18.35 -1.43 -10.71
N GLU A 513 -18.05 -0.22 -11.18
CA GLU A 513 -17.54 0.01 -12.54
C GLU A 513 -16.13 -0.57 -12.78
N PHE A 514 -15.37 -0.84 -11.71
CA PHE A 514 -14.04 -1.42 -11.77
C PHE A 514 -14.05 -2.96 -11.65
N GLY A 515 -15.21 -3.59 -11.41
CA GLY A 515 -15.30 -5.05 -11.34
C GLY A 515 -14.54 -5.63 -10.14
N ALA A 516 -13.88 -6.77 -10.33
CA ALA A 516 -12.98 -7.36 -9.34
C ALA A 516 -11.59 -6.71 -9.45
N TYR A 517 -11.51 -5.45 -9.02
CA TYR A 517 -10.34 -4.58 -9.17
C TYR A 517 -9.13 -5.04 -8.33
N HIS A 518 -7.96 -4.46 -8.58
CA HIS A 518 -6.71 -4.75 -7.85
C HIS A 518 -6.83 -4.55 -6.33
N GLY A 519 -6.49 -5.56 -5.54
CA GLY A 519 -6.60 -5.54 -4.07
C GLY A 519 -8.01 -5.77 -3.50
N ALA A 520 -9.05 -5.92 -4.34
CA ALA A 520 -10.43 -6.14 -3.88
C ALA A 520 -10.59 -7.42 -3.03
N GLU A 521 -9.76 -8.44 -3.25
CA GLU A 521 -9.80 -9.72 -2.55
C GLU A 521 -9.33 -9.62 -1.09
N LEU A 522 -8.53 -8.60 -0.75
CA LEU A 522 -7.99 -8.41 0.61
C LEU A 522 -9.10 -8.38 1.66
N MET A 523 -10.16 -7.59 1.43
CA MET A 523 -11.29 -7.50 2.36
C MET A 523 -12.00 -8.83 2.58
N TYR A 524 -11.99 -9.70 1.57
CA TYR A 524 -12.58 -11.03 1.67
C TYR A 524 -11.65 -11.99 2.40
N ALA A 525 -10.35 -12.01 2.05
CA ALA A 525 -9.35 -12.89 2.63
C ALA A 525 -9.04 -12.59 4.11
N TYR A 526 -9.05 -11.31 4.50
CA TYR A 526 -8.76 -10.85 5.85
C TYR A 526 -10.01 -10.72 6.73
N GLY A 527 -11.21 -10.88 6.15
CA GLY A 527 -12.47 -10.76 6.89
C GLY A 527 -12.83 -9.33 7.27
N THR A 528 -12.31 -8.35 6.54
CA THR A 528 -12.43 -6.90 6.79
C THR A 528 -13.45 -6.25 5.85
N LEU A 529 -14.51 -6.97 5.43
CA LEU A 529 -15.59 -6.40 4.62
C LEU A 529 -16.14 -5.12 5.29
N GLY A 530 -16.19 -4.02 4.54
CA GLY A 530 -16.57 -2.69 5.04
C GLY A 530 -15.39 -1.77 5.36
N ALA A 531 -14.15 -2.27 5.36
CA ALA A 531 -12.97 -1.47 5.69
C ALA A 531 -12.57 -0.44 4.62
N ALA A 532 -13.05 -0.57 3.38
CA ALA A 532 -12.81 0.38 2.29
C ALA A 532 -14.02 1.28 1.98
N GLY A 533 -15.06 1.24 2.81
CA GLY A 533 -16.28 2.01 2.64
C GLY A 533 -17.55 1.26 3.04
N ASP A 534 -18.63 2.03 3.22
CA ASP A 534 -19.96 1.50 3.52
C ASP A 534 -20.58 0.91 2.24
N ALA A 535 -20.70 -0.43 2.20
CA ALA A 535 -21.35 -1.14 1.10
C ALA A 535 -22.35 -2.17 1.62
N ASP A 536 -23.39 -2.42 0.83
CA ASP A 536 -24.42 -3.42 1.12
C ASP A 536 -23.93 -4.84 0.80
N TYR A 537 -22.99 -5.35 1.61
CA TYR A 537 -22.45 -6.70 1.46
C TYR A 537 -23.53 -7.77 1.53
N THR A 538 -23.61 -8.60 0.49
CA THR A 538 -24.64 -9.63 0.38
C THR A 538 -24.28 -10.88 1.17
N ALA A 539 -25.24 -11.79 1.33
CA ALA A 539 -24.96 -13.11 1.91
C ALA A 539 -23.93 -13.92 1.07
N ALA A 540 -23.78 -13.64 -0.22
CA ALA A 540 -22.74 -14.25 -1.04
C ALA A 540 -21.34 -13.73 -0.66
N ASP A 541 -21.23 -12.44 -0.37
CA ASP A 541 -19.98 -11.80 0.05
C ASP A 541 -19.51 -12.34 1.40
N LEU A 542 -20.40 -12.41 2.38
CA LEU A 542 -20.12 -12.95 3.71
C LEU A 542 -19.66 -14.42 3.63
N ARG A 543 -20.32 -15.24 2.78
CA ARG A 543 -19.91 -16.64 2.56
C ARG A 543 -18.56 -16.74 1.87
N LEU A 544 -18.28 -15.89 0.89
CA LEU A 544 -17.00 -15.88 0.18
C LEU A 544 -15.87 -15.46 1.12
N SER A 545 -16.06 -14.39 1.90
CA SER A 545 -15.08 -13.91 2.86
C SER A 545 -14.76 -14.97 3.92
N ALA A 546 -15.80 -15.58 4.50
CA ALA A 546 -15.64 -16.70 5.42
C ALA A 546 -14.78 -17.83 4.82
N ARG A 547 -15.07 -18.21 3.57
CA ARG A 547 -14.37 -19.29 2.88
C ARG A 547 -12.92 -18.94 2.53
N MET A 548 -12.66 -17.72 2.09
CA MET A 548 -11.30 -17.24 1.80
C MET A 548 -10.46 -17.16 3.08
N THR A 549 -11.04 -16.61 4.16
CA THR A 549 -10.39 -16.58 5.46
C THR A 549 -10.01 -17.99 5.92
N ASP A 550 -10.93 -18.95 5.80
CA ASP A 550 -10.67 -20.34 6.19
C ASP A 550 -9.54 -20.97 5.38
N HIS A 551 -9.48 -20.72 4.06
CA HIS A 551 -8.35 -21.15 3.22
C HIS A 551 -7.03 -20.54 3.67
N TRP A 552 -7.00 -19.23 3.96
CA TRP A 552 -5.78 -18.51 4.38
C TRP A 552 -5.26 -19.02 5.72
N VAL A 553 -6.15 -19.16 6.71
CA VAL A 553 -5.81 -19.71 8.03
C VAL A 553 -5.31 -21.14 7.92
N ARG A 554 -6.00 -21.97 7.11
CA ARG A 554 -5.64 -23.39 6.93
C ARG A 554 -4.29 -23.55 6.23
N PHE A 555 -4.06 -22.74 5.20
CA PHE A 555 -2.77 -22.66 4.51
C PHE A 555 -1.68 -22.22 5.48
N ALA A 556 -1.88 -21.13 6.23
CA ALA A 556 -0.91 -20.67 7.22
C ALA A 556 -0.61 -21.75 8.28
N ALA A 557 -1.61 -22.56 8.63
CA ALA A 557 -1.48 -23.64 9.57
C ALA A 557 -0.65 -24.82 9.06
N THR A 558 -0.79 -25.21 7.79
CA THR A 558 -0.27 -26.49 7.30
C THR A 558 0.47 -26.47 5.98
N GLY A 559 0.27 -25.45 5.14
CA GLY A 559 0.83 -25.36 3.80
C GLY A 559 -0.12 -25.89 2.74
N ASP A 560 -1.29 -26.37 3.18
CA ASP A 560 -2.36 -26.87 2.34
C ASP A 560 -3.63 -26.04 2.63
N PRO A 561 -4.24 -25.38 1.63
CA PRO A 561 -5.47 -24.61 1.83
C PRO A 561 -6.72 -25.50 2.02
N ASN A 562 -6.61 -26.83 1.92
CA ASN A 562 -7.76 -27.75 2.02
C ASN A 562 -8.21 -28.03 3.46
N GLY A 563 -9.53 -28.12 3.66
CA GLY A 563 -10.13 -28.40 4.96
C GLY A 563 -11.61 -28.77 4.91
N PRO A 564 -12.21 -29.17 6.04
CA PRO A 564 -13.63 -29.52 6.11
C PRO A 564 -14.52 -28.35 5.64
N GLY A 565 -15.50 -28.65 4.77
CA GLY A 565 -16.42 -27.63 4.25
C GLY A 565 -15.84 -26.71 3.17
N LEU A 566 -14.55 -26.84 2.84
CA LEU A 566 -13.89 -26.08 1.78
C LEU A 566 -13.89 -26.87 0.46
N PRO A 567 -14.05 -26.21 -0.70
CA PRO A 567 -13.83 -26.84 -1.99
C PRO A 567 -12.41 -27.39 -2.10
N ARG A 568 -12.24 -28.58 -2.70
CA ARG A 568 -10.91 -29.14 -2.94
C ARG A 568 -10.11 -28.21 -3.86
N TRP A 569 -8.88 -27.91 -3.45
CA TRP A 569 -7.92 -27.07 -4.13
C TRP A 569 -6.65 -27.90 -4.39
N PRO A 570 -6.54 -28.60 -5.54
CA PRO A 570 -5.33 -29.32 -5.91
C PRO A 570 -4.15 -28.36 -6.11
N SER A 571 -2.93 -28.84 -5.87
CA SER A 571 -1.73 -28.08 -6.18
C SER A 571 -1.51 -27.97 -7.69
N VAL A 572 -0.62 -27.06 -8.10
CA VAL A 572 -0.22 -26.87 -9.50
C VAL A 572 0.41 -28.14 -10.07
N ALA A 573 1.12 -28.94 -9.26
CA ALA A 573 1.64 -30.23 -9.67
C ALA A 573 0.53 -31.23 -10.02
N GLU A 574 -0.57 -31.24 -9.25
CA GLU A 574 -1.73 -32.11 -9.50
C GLU A 574 -2.60 -31.63 -10.66
N SER A 575 -2.71 -30.32 -10.87
CA SER A 575 -3.64 -29.73 -11.85
C SER A 575 -3.10 -28.40 -12.42
N PRO A 576 -2.09 -28.45 -13.31
CA PRO A 576 -1.35 -27.26 -13.75
C PRO A 576 -2.18 -26.24 -14.56
N ASP A 577 -3.29 -26.70 -15.14
CA ASP A 577 -4.21 -25.88 -15.94
C ASP A 577 -5.48 -25.45 -15.20
N GLN A 578 -5.52 -25.60 -13.88
CA GLN A 578 -6.65 -25.22 -13.06
C GLN A 578 -6.27 -24.18 -12.00
N VAL A 579 -7.22 -23.31 -11.66
CA VAL A 579 -7.11 -22.35 -10.56
C VAL A 579 -8.35 -22.43 -9.69
N MET A 580 -8.22 -22.09 -8.40
CA MET A 580 -9.38 -21.90 -7.53
C MET A 580 -10.08 -20.60 -7.89
N GLY A 581 -11.23 -20.68 -8.55
CA GLY A 581 -12.08 -19.52 -8.74
C GLY A 581 -12.67 -19.07 -7.39
N LEU A 582 -12.50 -17.81 -7.03
CA LEU A 582 -13.03 -17.20 -5.82
C LEU A 582 -14.02 -16.10 -6.20
N GLY A 583 -15.30 -16.44 -6.22
CA GLY A 583 -16.37 -15.52 -6.59
C GLY A 583 -17.69 -15.91 -5.95
N GLU A 584 -18.81 -15.48 -6.53
CA GLU A 584 -20.16 -15.88 -6.08
C GLU A 584 -20.30 -17.41 -5.95
N ARG A 585 -19.65 -18.15 -6.86
CA ARG A 585 -19.42 -19.59 -6.74
C ARG A 585 -17.91 -19.85 -6.73
N SER A 586 -17.41 -20.40 -5.63
CA SER A 586 -16.01 -20.83 -5.55
C SER A 586 -15.83 -22.30 -5.94
N GLY A 587 -14.75 -22.59 -6.64
CA GLY A 587 -14.37 -23.95 -7.06
C GLY A 587 -13.34 -23.93 -8.20
N MET A 588 -12.72 -25.08 -8.43
CA MET A 588 -11.72 -25.24 -9.49
C MET A 588 -12.31 -24.96 -10.87
N ARG A 589 -11.53 -24.26 -11.69
CA ARG A 589 -11.85 -23.91 -13.08
C ARG A 589 -10.59 -23.83 -13.92
N PRO A 590 -10.70 -23.96 -15.26
CA PRO A 590 -9.57 -23.69 -16.15
C PRO A 590 -8.95 -22.32 -15.90
N ARG A 591 -7.65 -22.20 -16.14
CA ARG A 591 -6.94 -20.90 -16.13
C ARG A 591 -7.72 -19.89 -16.98
N PRO A 592 -8.08 -18.72 -16.42
CA PRO A 592 -8.77 -17.68 -17.19
C PRO A 592 -7.85 -17.18 -18.31
N ARG A 593 -8.44 -16.91 -19.48
CA ARG A 593 -7.75 -16.30 -20.64
C ARG A 593 -6.43 -17.01 -21.01
N ALA A 594 -6.40 -18.35 -20.97
CA ALA A 594 -5.19 -19.15 -21.20
C ALA A 594 -4.39 -18.72 -22.45
N ASP A 595 -5.05 -18.57 -23.61
CA ASP A 595 -4.37 -18.14 -24.85
C ASP A 595 -3.65 -16.78 -24.71
N ALA A 596 -4.26 -15.84 -23.99
CA ALA A 596 -3.73 -14.49 -23.81
C ALA A 596 -2.57 -14.47 -22.80
N VAL A 597 -2.70 -15.20 -21.69
CA VAL A 597 -1.60 -15.36 -20.73
C VAL A 597 -0.43 -16.13 -21.36
N ASP A 598 -0.73 -17.17 -22.13
CA ASP A 598 0.28 -17.99 -22.81
C ASP A 598 0.97 -17.21 -23.96
N PHE A 599 0.29 -16.24 -24.59
CA PHE A 599 0.94 -15.26 -25.48
C PHE A 599 2.04 -14.50 -24.75
N TRP A 600 1.73 -13.94 -23.57
CA TRP A 600 2.71 -13.19 -22.79
C TRP A 600 3.82 -14.06 -22.20
N LEU A 601 3.55 -15.32 -21.85
CA LEU A 601 4.58 -16.25 -21.37
C LEU A 601 5.68 -16.50 -22.42
N ARG A 602 5.36 -16.41 -23.71
CA ARG A 602 6.36 -16.51 -24.80
C ARG A 602 7.15 -15.22 -25.01
N HIS A 603 6.67 -14.11 -24.46
CA HIS A 603 7.33 -12.81 -24.59
C HIS A 603 8.35 -12.62 -23.47
N ALA A 604 9.62 -12.44 -23.85
CA ALA A 604 10.75 -12.29 -22.93
C ALA A 604 11.04 -10.81 -22.55
N GLY A 605 10.13 -9.90 -22.89
CA GLY A 605 10.26 -8.47 -22.64
C GLY A 605 9.89 -8.04 -21.22
N PRO A 606 10.00 -6.73 -20.93
CA PRO A 606 9.69 -6.19 -19.61
C PRO A 606 8.23 -6.41 -19.18
N ILE A 607 8.03 -6.66 -17.88
CA ILE A 607 6.73 -7.06 -17.29
C ILE A 607 5.93 -5.86 -16.78
N ALA A 608 6.57 -4.75 -16.37
CA ALA A 608 5.91 -3.58 -15.80
C ALA A 608 5.38 -2.63 -16.88
#